data_AF-A0A3M1RXT1-F1
#
_entry.id   AF-A0A3M1RXT1-F1
#
_cell.length_a   1.000
_cell.length_b   1.000
_cell.length_c   1.000
_cell.angle_alpha   90.00
_cell.angle_beta   90.00
_cell.angle_gamma   90.00
#
_symmetry.space_group_name_H-M   'P 1'
#
loop_
_entity.id
_entity.type
_entity.pdbx_description
1 polymer ?
#
loop_
_entity_poly.entity_id
_entity_poly.type
_entity_poly.pdbx_seq_one_letter_code
_entity_poly.pdbx_strand_id
1 'polypeptide(L)' 'MTRIAKLALEDGTVFTGKAFGAEGEVDGEVCFNTSMTGYQEILTDPSYRGQIVTMTYTEIGNYGVNEEDFE' A
#
# COMPACT_ATOMS: atom_id res chain seq x y z
N MET A 1 8.73 1.64 19.58
CA MET A 1 9.79 2.28 18.76
C MET A 1 9.32 2.30 17.32
N THR A 2 9.59 3.37 16.57
CA THR A 2 9.21 3.45 15.16
C THR A 2 10.08 2.49 14.34
N ARG A 3 9.47 1.59 13.57
CA ARG A 3 10.18 0.70 12.64
C ARG A 3 10.36 1.40 11.29
N ILE A 4 11.61 1.49 10.82
CA ILE A 4 11.94 2.08 9.51
C ILE A 4 11.64 1.08 8.41
N ALA A 5 11.05 1.55 7.30
CA ALA A 5 10.87 0.80 6.07
C ALA A 5 11.41 1.58 4.87
N LYS A 6 11.71 0.89 3.77
CA LYS A 6 12.19 1.48 2.52
C LYS A 6 11.42 0.90 1.34
N LEU A 7 11.09 1.75 0.37
CA LEU A 7 10.65 1.36 -0.97
C LEU A 7 11.77 1.74 -1.93
N ALA A 8 12.41 0.76 -2.55
CA ALA A 8 13.47 0.97 -3.53
C ALA A 8 12.93 0.62 -4.93
N LEU A 9 13.19 1.50 -5.90
CA LEU A 9 12.76 1.35 -7.29
C LEU A 9 13.94 0.89 -8.16
N GLU A 10 13.62 0.32 -9.33
CA GLU A 10 14.64 -0.21 -10.26
C GLU A 10 15.61 0.88 -10.78
N ASP A 11 15.17 2.13 -10.83
CA ASP A 11 15.96 3.28 -11.27
C ASP A 11 16.97 3.78 -10.21
N GLY A 12 16.98 3.15 -9.02
CA GLY A 12 17.81 3.53 -7.89
C GLY A 12 17.16 4.54 -6.94
N THR A 13 15.95 5.01 -7.22
CA THR A 13 15.18 5.88 -6.31
C THR A 13 14.81 5.11 -5.03
N VAL A 14 14.98 5.73 -3.86
CA VAL A 14 14.64 5.12 -2.58
C VAL A 14 13.81 6.06 -1.72
N PHE A 15 12.61 5.62 -1.35
CA PHE A 15 11.75 6.28 -0.37
C PHE A 15 11.95 5.65 1.01
N THR A 16 12.17 6.48 2.04
CA THR A 16 12.29 6.00 3.43
C THR A 16 11.04 6.41 4.21
N GLY A 17 10.42 5.44 4.89
CA GLY A 17 9.17 5.63 5.62
C GLY A 17 9.15 4.90 6.96
N LYS A 18 7.95 4.86 7.56
CA LYS A 18 7.66 4.16 8.81
C LYS A 18 6.76 2.97 8.51
N ALA A 19 7.11 1.79 8.99
CA ALA A 19 6.28 0.60 8.82
C ALA A 19 5.08 0.63 9.76
N PHE A 20 3.92 0.21 9.26
CA PHE A 20 2.70 0.01 10.06
C PHE A 20 2.03 -1.36 9.84
N GLY A 21 2.40 -2.08 8.77
CA GLY A 21 1.89 -3.42 8.46
C GLY A 21 2.83 -4.55 8.92
N ALA A 22 2.79 -5.66 8.19
CA ALA A 22 3.59 -6.85 8.47
C ALA A 22 5.12 -6.60 8.47
N GLU A 23 5.87 -7.55 9.04
CA GLU A 23 7.33 -7.59 8.95
C GLU A 23 7.76 -8.45 7.76
N GLY A 24 8.88 -8.10 7.13
CA GLY A 24 9.43 -8.79 5.98
C GLY A 24 9.70 -7.87 4.80
N GLU A 25 10.04 -8.49 3.68
CA GLU A 25 10.33 -7.84 2.40
C GLU A 25 9.45 -8.47 1.32
N VAL A 26 9.06 -7.67 0.34
CA VAL A 26 8.29 -8.09 -0.83
C VAL A 26 8.73 -7.28 -2.04
N ASP A 27 8.74 -7.90 -3.20
CA ASP A 27 8.97 -7.29 -4.49
C ASP A 27 7.67 -7.31 -5.33
N GLY A 28 7.56 -6.38 -6.28
CA GLY A 28 6.40 -6.25 -7.13
C GLY A 28 6.45 -5.02 -8.02
N GLU A 29 5.52 -4.95 -8.96
CA GLU A 29 5.33 -3.76 -9.80
C GLU A 29 4.74 -2.62 -8.95
N VAL A 30 5.39 -1.46 -8.94
CA VAL A 30 4.86 -0.28 -8.25
C VAL A 30 3.87 0.42 -9.17
N CYS A 31 2.62 0.55 -8.73
CA CYS A 31 1.58 1.30 -9.41
C CYS A 31 1.01 2.39 -8.50
N PHE A 32 0.22 3.31 -9.05
CA PHE A 32 -0.52 4.29 -8.26
C PHE A 32 -2.02 4.26 -8.56
N ASN A 33 -2.83 4.50 -7.52
CA ASN A 33 -4.28 4.59 -7.64
C ASN A 33 -4.75 5.98 -7.17
N THR A 34 -5.61 6.62 -7.95
CA THR A 34 -6.10 7.99 -7.74
C THR A 34 -7.36 8.10 -6.88
N SER A 35 -7.90 6.96 -6.43
CA SER A 35 -9.06 6.91 -5.54
C SER A 35 -8.77 7.60 -4.20
N MET A 36 -9.73 8.39 -3.73
CA MET A 36 -9.68 9.07 -2.43
C MET A 36 -10.32 8.27 -1.30
N THR A 37 -11.09 7.23 -1.65
CA THR A 37 -11.81 6.31 -0.76
C THR A 37 -11.74 4.90 -1.34
N GLY A 38 -12.28 3.90 -0.66
CA GLY A 38 -12.30 2.50 -1.11
C GLY A 38 -10.95 1.79 -1.01
N TYR A 39 -10.14 2.08 0.03
CA TYR A 39 -8.81 1.49 0.13
C TYR A 39 -8.85 0.01 0.50
N GLN A 40 -9.93 -0.49 1.11
CA GLN A 40 -10.02 -1.88 1.49
C GLN A 40 -10.27 -2.74 0.26
N GLU A 41 -11.26 -2.34 -0.54
CA GLU A 41 -11.64 -2.95 -1.82
C GLU A 41 -10.43 -3.02 -2.76
N ILE A 42 -9.65 -1.93 -2.83
CA ILE A 42 -8.39 -1.89 -3.59
C ILE A 42 -7.37 -2.90 -3.06
N LEU A 43 -7.24 -3.06 -1.74
CA LEU A 43 -6.29 -4.01 -1.14
C LEU A 43 -6.71 -5.48 -1.31
N THR A 44 -7.99 -5.75 -1.55
CA THR A 44 -8.54 -7.10 -1.72
C THR A 44 -8.78 -7.47 -3.17
N ASP A 45 -8.84 -6.50 -4.09
CA ASP A 45 -9.01 -6.75 -5.53
C ASP A 45 -7.88 -7.65 -6.09
N PRO A 46 -8.21 -8.84 -6.63
CA PRO A 46 -7.25 -9.79 -7.19
C PRO A 46 -6.37 -9.20 -8.31
N SER A 47 -6.81 -8.12 -8.96
CA SER A 47 -6.09 -7.44 -10.03
C SER A 47 -4.75 -6.84 -9.56
N TYR A 48 -4.61 -6.54 -8.26
CA TYR A 48 -3.38 -6.01 -7.67
C TYR A 48 -2.38 -7.08 -7.23
N ARG A 49 -2.62 -8.36 -7.54
CA ARG A 49 -1.73 -9.44 -7.12
C ARG A 49 -0.31 -9.25 -7.66
N GLY A 50 0.66 -9.17 -6.74
CA GLY A 50 2.07 -8.96 -7.09
C GLY A 50 2.45 -7.50 -7.35
N GLN A 51 1.55 -6.56 -7.03
CA GLN A 51 1.79 -5.13 -7.15
C GLN A 51 1.95 -4.47 -5.79
N ILE A 52 2.67 -3.35 -5.77
CA ILE A 52 2.82 -2.46 -4.62
C ILE A 52 2.01 -1.20 -4.94
N VAL A 53 0.82 -1.09 -4.34
CA VAL A 53 -0.13 0.00 -4.63
C VAL A 53 0.23 1.26 -3.83
N THR A 54 0.50 2.35 -4.55
CA THR A 54 0.69 3.68 -3.96
C THR A 54 -0.59 4.50 -4.09
N MET A 55 -1.22 4.82 -2.96
CA MET A 55 -2.40 5.68 -2.94
C MET A 55 -2.00 7.15 -3.11
N THR A 56 -2.66 7.89 -3.99
CA THR A 56 -2.37 9.34 -4.13
C THR A 56 -3.02 10.18 -3.03
N TYR A 57 -4.11 9.71 -2.42
CA TYR A 57 -4.74 10.38 -1.29
C TYR A 57 -3.93 10.19 0.00
N THR A 58 -3.77 11.25 0.77
CA THR A 58 -2.78 11.31 1.85
C THR A 58 -3.22 10.63 3.15
N GLU A 59 -4.53 10.47 3.37
CA GLU A 59 -5.09 9.91 4.59
C GLU A 59 -5.78 8.56 4.30
N ILE A 60 -5.01 7.48 4.40
CA ILE A 60 -5.51 6.11 4.23
C ILE A 60 -5.76 5.48 5.60
N GLY A 61 -6.90 4.79 5.75
CA GLY A 61 -7.30 4.17 7.01
C GLY A 61 -8.29 4.98 7.86
N ASN A 62 -8.85 6.07 7.33
CA ASN A 62 -9.72 7.00 8.05
C ASN A 62 -11.06 6.39 8.53
N TYR A 63 -11.53 5.29 7.93
CA TYR A 63 -12.77 4.59 8.35
C TYR A 63 -12.57 3.12 8.74
N GLY A 64 -11.33 2.67 8.98
CA GLY A 64 -11.04 1.29 9.38
C GLY A 64 -11.30 0.26 8.27
N VAL A 65 -11.72 -0.95 8.64
CA VAL A 65 -12.04 -2.05 7.72
C VAL A 65 -13.29 -2.79 8.21
N ASN A 66 -14.04 -3.40 7.31
CA ASN A 66 -15.21 -4.23 7.63
C ASN A 66 -15.39 -5.37 6.61
N GLU A 67 -16.25 -6.35 6.89
CA GLU A 67 -16.40 -7.52 6.01
C GLU A 67 -17.17 -7.24 4.70
N GLU A 68 -17.96 -6.16 4.63
CA GLU A 68 -18.77 -5.81 3.46
C GLU A 68 -17.91 -5.22 2.33
N ASP A 69 -16.80 -4.56 2.67
CA ASP A 69 -15.88 -3.92 1.74
C ASP A 69 -14.70 -4.84 1.34
N PHE A 70 -14.87 -6.16 1.46
CA PHE A 70 -13.90 -7.15 0.98
C PHE A 70 -14.29 -7.65 -0.42
N GLU A 71 -13.41 -7.43 -1.40
CA GLU A 71 -13.56 -7.98 -2.78
C GLU A 71 -12.98 -9.39 -2.94
#